data_AF-A0A1Q7J3L4-F1
#
_entry.id   AF-A0A1Q7J3L4-F1
#
_cell.length_a   1.000
_cell.length_b   1.000
_cell.length_c   1.000
_cell.angle_alpha   90.00
_cell.angle_beta   90.00
_cell.angle_gamma   90.00
#
_symmetry.space_group_name_H-M   'P 1'
#
loop_
_entity.id
_entity.type
_entity.pdbx_description
1 polymer ?
#
loop_
_entity_poly.entity_id
_entity_poly.type
_entity_poly.pdbx_seq_one_letter_code
_entity_poly.pdbx_strand_id
1 'polypeptide(L)'
;MPSQGAANARAPVSFIPSDTPERGPEDGIALCLSGGGYRAMLFHLGALWRINELGLLPHLARISSVSAGSIVAGLLGLKWRSLSFDAAGVGAAFEAEVVAPVRALASRTIDLPAIVLGMLLPGGASARIAAAYRRHVFGRATVQALPDSPRFVINATDLQSGVLWRFMKPYSRDYRVGEIPHSTVQLARAVAASSAFPPFLSPARFTFREADYTRGSGADLQYAPYTTNVVLTDGGVYDNLGLETTWKRFRTVLVSDAAGKAQPRAKLKGNWISQSIRVEELVHAQVGTLRKRQLIASYGTNERQGAYWGIASDIANYALTDALPCPLDQTTELAKIPTRLKQLDAGVQERLIDWGYGICDAALRKHFNPALPKTTRFPFQRGV
;
A
#
# COMPACT_ATOMS: atom_id res chain seq x y z
N MET A 1 -6.09 -15.34 35.80
CA MET A 1 -4.82 -14.77 35.29
C MET A 1 -4.20 -15.82 34.38
N PRO A 2 -4.14 -15.65 33.06
CA PRO A 2 -3.36 -16.56 32.23
C PRO A 2 -1.88 -16.32 32.50
N SER A 3 -1.14 -17.39 32.80
CA SER A 3 0.30 -17.35 33.01
C SER A 3 1.00 -16.76 31.79
N GLN A 4 1.61 -15.59 31.95
CA GLN A 4 2.63 -15.14 31.00
C GLN A 4 3.75 -16.18 31.02
N GLY A 5 3.84 -16.99 29.96
CA GLY A 5 4.97 -17.90 29.78
C GLY A 5 6.28 -17.11 29.89
N ALA A 6 7.27 -17.70 30.56
CA ALA A 6 8.55 -17.06 30.83
C ALA A 6 9.10 -16.39 29.56
N ALA A 7 9.30 -15.07 29.61
CA ALA A 7 9.88 -14.31 28.52
C ALA A 7 11.25 -14.91 28.17
N ASN A 8 11.35 -15.52 27.00
CA ASN A 8 12.61 -16.05 26.50
C ASN A 8 13.54 -14.85 26.25
N ALA A 9 14.59 -14.70 27.07
CA ALA A 9 15.55 -13.59 26.97
C ALA A 9 16.27 -13.52 25.61
N ARG A 10 16.18 -14.57 24.77
CA ARG A 10 16.68 -14.61 23.39
C ARG A 10 15.67 -14.18 22.33
N ALA A 11 14.42 -13.93 22.69
CA ALA A 11 13.36 -13.47 21.80
C ALA A 11 12.69 -12.21 22.38
N PRO A 12 13.35 -11.04 22.32
CA PRO A 12 12.81 -9.77 22.81
C PRO A 12 11.61 -9.26 21.97
N VAL A 13 11.20 -10.01 20.95
CA VAL A 13 10.05 -9.71 20.09
C VAL A 13 8.82 -10.39 20.66
N SER A 14 7.80 -9.61 21.02
CA SER A 14 6.50 -10.13 21.38
C SER A 14 5.72 -10.54 20.13
N PHE A 15 5.25 -11.79 20.12
CA PHE A 15 4.36 -12.31 19.10
C PHE A 15 2.91 -12.04 19.50
N ILE A 16 2.07 -11.62 18.55
CA ILE A 16 0.62 -11.52 18.80
C ILE A 16 -0.01 -12.92 18.72
N PRO A 17 -1.19 -13.18 19.34
CA PRO A 17 -1.77 -14.52 19.37
C PRO A 17 -2.00 -15.18 18.00
N SER A 18 -2.09 -14.38 16.93
CA SER A 18 -2.21 -14.87 15.54
C SER A 18 -0.87 -15.17 14.86
N ASP A 19 0.26 -14.81 15.48
CA ASP A 19 1.58 -15.11 14.95
C ASP A 19 1.90 -16.58 15.25
N THR A 20 2.24 -17.34 14.21
CA THR A 20 2.62 -18.75 14.33
C THR A 20 4.06 -18.94 13.85
N PRO A 21 5.07 -18.40 14.57
CA PRO A 21 6.47 -18.46 14.11
C PRO A 21 6.97 -19.88 13.89
N GLU A 22 6.50 -20.83 14.72
CA GLU A 22 6.79 -22.28 14.63
C GLU A 22 6.39 -22.90 13.28
N ARG A 23 5.34 -22.39 12.61
CA ARG A 23 4.84 -22.96 11.35
C ARG A 23 5.64 -22.48 10.13
N GLY A 24 6.50 -21.47 10.30
CA GLY A 24 7.17 -20.81 9.19
C GLY A 24 6.20 -20.10 8.24
N PRO A 25 6.72 -19.47 7.17
CA PRO A 25 5.88 -18.85 6.15
C PRO A 25 5.19 -19.89 5.25
N GLU A 26 3.93 -19.63 4.93
CA GLU A 26 3.12 -20.34 3.93
C GLU A 26 3.68 -20.10 2.51
N ASP A 27 3.49 -21.07 1.64
CA ASP A 27 3.79 -20.92 0.22
C ASP A 27 2.71 -20.05 -0.46
N GLY A 28 3.16 -19.10 -1.28
CA GLY A 28 2.31 -18.12 -1.94
C GLY A 28 3.05 -16.81 -2.20
N ILE A 29 2.59 -16.07 -3.22
CA ILE A 29 3.20 -14.81 -3.63
C ILE A 29 2.37 -13.66 -3.07
N ALA A 30 2.98 -12.81 -2.26
CA ALA A 30 2.37 -11.60 -1.76
C ALA A 30 2.98 -10.37 -2.41
N LEU A 31 2.15 -9.44 -2.87
CA LEU A 31 2.56 -8.15 -3.41
C LEU A 31 2.28 -7.03 -2.42
N CYS A 32 3.27 -6.18 -2.17
CA CYS A 32 3.17 -5.00 -1.33
C CYS A 32 3.23 -3.72 -2.18
N LEU A 33 2.29 -2.80 -1.92
CA LEU A 33 2.17 -1.51 -2.61
C LEU A 33 2.17 -0.38 -1.57
N SER A 34 3.30 0.33 -1.48
CA SER A 34 3.53 1.38 -0.47
C SER A 34 2.72 2.68 -0.69
N GLY A 35 2.79 3.60 0.28
CA GLY A 35 2.25 4.96 0.15
C GLY A 35 3.14 5.94 -0.62
N GLY A 36 2.58 7.11 -0.99
CA GLY A 36 3.34 8.19 -1.63
C GLY A 36 2.59 9.11 -2.62
N GLY A 37 1.27 9.30 -2.44
CA GLY A 37 0.45 10.19 -3.28
C GLY A 37 0.28 9.70 -4.72
N TYR A 38 -0.13 10.59 -5.64
CA TYR A 38 -0.36 10.20 -7.05
C TYR A 38 0.89 9.68 -7.75
N ARG A 39 2.07 10.15 -7.34
CA ARG A 39 3.35 9.62 -7.81
C ARG A 39 3.46 8.11 -7.53
N ALA A 40 3.21 7.69 -6.29
CA ALA A 40 3.22 6.28 -5.92
C ALA A 40 2.13 5.49 -6.63
N MET A 41 0.92 6.04 -6.70
CA MET A 41 -0.21 5.42 -7.41
C MET A 41 0.14 5.07 -8.86
N LEU A 42 0.75 6.00 -9.60
CA LEU A 42 1.13 5.81 -11.02
C LEU A 42 2.34 4.89 -11.19
N PHE A 43 3.33 4.99 -10.29
CA PHE A 43 4.45 4.05 -10.27
C PHE A 43 3.98 2.61 -10.02
N HIS A 44 3.09 2.40 -9.06
CA HIS A 44 2.49 1.08 -8.80
C HIS A 44 1.61 0.61 -9.96
N LEU A 45 0.91 1.52 -10.66
CA LEU A 45 0.15 1.18 -11.86
C LEU A 45 1.05 0.57 -12.94
N GLY A 46 2.24 1.12 -13.18
CA GLY A 46 3.23 0.56 -14.10
C GLY A 46 3.71 -0.84 -13.69
N ALA A 47 4.02 -1.02 -12.41
CA ALA A 47 4.40 -2.34 -11.89
C ALA A 47 3.28 -3.37 -12.06
N LEU A 48 2.03 -3.01 -11.73
CA LEU A 48 0.86 -3.87 -11.91
C LEU A 48 0.58 -4.19 -13.38
N TRP A 49 0.83 -3.24 -14.29
CA TRP A 49 0.73 -3.46 -15.72
C TRP A 49 1.71 -4.56 -16.14
N ARG A 50 2.98 -4.47 -15.71
CA ARG A 50 3.96 -5.51 -16.03
C ARG A 50 3.57 -6.86 -15.44
N ILE A 51 3.12 -6.89 -14.18
CA ILE A 51 2.65 -8.12 -13.50
C ILE A 51 1.45 -8.74 -14.25
N ASN A 52 0.55 -7.92 -14.81
CA ASN A 52 -0.56 -8.38 -15.64
C ASN A 52 -0.08 -9.05 -16.93
N GLU A 53 0.84 -8.41 -17.67
CA GLU A 53 1.40 -8.96 -18.92
C GLU A 53 2.19 -10.25 -18.71
N LEU A 54 2.79 -10.41 -17.54
CA LEU A 54 3.48 -11.63 -17.14
C LEU A 54 2.51 -12.75 -16.70
N GLY A 55 1.20 -12.50 -16.70
CA GLY A 55 0.19 -13.46 -16.24
C GLY A 55 0.20 -13.69 -14.73
N LEU A 56 0.93 -12.87 -13.96
CA LEU A 56 1.21 -13.13 -12.55
C LEU A 56 0.08 -12.69 -11.61
N LEU A 57 -0.84 -11.83 -12.06
CA LEU A 57 -1.92 -11.30 -11.21
C LEU A 57 -2.76 -12.42 -10.55
N PRO A 58 -3.27 -13.44 -11.27
CA PRO A 58 -4.05 -14.52 -10.66
C PRO A 58 -3.23 -15.45 -9.75
N HIS A 59 -1.90 -15.44 -9.85
CA HIS A 59 -1.00 -16.25 -9.02
C HIS A 59 -0.63 -15.58 -7.69
N LEU A 60 -1.00 -14.32 -7.50
CA LEU A 60 -0.86 -13.67 -6.21
C LEU A 60 -1.82 -14.31 -5.20
N ALA A 61 -1.34 -14.54 -3.98
CA ALA A 61 -2.17 -14.93 -2.85
C ALA A 61 -2.68 -13.71 -2.07
N ARG A 62 -1.90 -12.60 -2.08
CA ARG A 62 -2.21 -11.38 -1.35
C ARG A 62 -1.70 -10.13 -2.06
N ILE A 63 -2.50 -9.08 -2.01
CA ILE A 63 -2.07 -7.71 -2.34
C ILE A 63 -2.30 -6.85 -1.10
N SER A 64 -1.21 -6.40 -0.48
CA SER A 64 -1.20 -5.54 0.70
C SER A 64 -0.84 -4.12 0.29
N SER A 65 -1.69 -3.16 0.66
CA SER A 65 -1.54 -1.78 0.19
C SER A 65 -1.65 -0.76 1.31
N VAL A 66 -0.99 0.38 1.11
CA VAL A 66 -0.97 1.51 2.04
C VAL A 66 -1.19 2.81 1.29
N SER A 67 -1.98 3.73 1.86
CA SER A 67 -2.15 5.10 1.36
C SER A 67 -2.51 5.13 -0.13
N ALA A 68 -1.79 5.89 -0.95
CA ALA A 68 -2.03 5.97 -2.38
C ALA A 68 -1.87 4.63 -3.13
N GLY A 69 -1.07 3.68 -2.62
CA GLY A 69 -1.03 2.30 -3.13
C GLY A 69 -2.39 1.60 -2.97
N SER A 70 -3.16 1.95 -1.94
CA SER A 70 -4.53 1.45 -1.73
C SER A 70 -5.54 1.99 -2.74
N ILE A 71 -5.24 3.11 -3.42
CA ILE A 71 -6.11 3.62 -4.49
C ILE A 71 -6.09 2.66 -5.67
N VAL A 72 -4.89 2.36 -6.20
CA VAL A 72 -4.72 1.47 -7.35
C VAL A 72 -5.05 0.02 -6.99
N ALA A 73 -4.66 -0.45 -5.79
CA ALA A 73 -5.00 -1.79 -5.33
C ALA A 73 -6.52 -1.98 -5.16
N GLY A 74 -7.19 -0.99 -4.55
CA GLY A 74 -8.63 -1.02 -4.37
C GLY A 74 -9.38 -1.03 -5.70
N LEU A 75 -8.91 -0.28 -6.71
CA LEU A 75 -9.55 -0.25 -8.02
C LEU A 75 -9.32 -1.57 -8.76
N LEU A 76 -8.08 -2.08 -8.75
CA LEU A 76 -7.75 -3.39 -9.30
C LEU A 76 -8.65 -4.49 -8.72
N GLY A 77 -8.80 -4.52 -7.40
CA GLY A 77 -9.68 -5.47 -6.73
C GLY A 77 -11.15 -5.26 -7.08
N LEU A 78 -11.62 -4.02 -7.14
CA LEU A 78 -13.00 -3.71 -7.54
C LEU A 78 -13.30 -4.17 -8.98
N LYS A 79 -12.32 -4.09 -9.87
CA LYS A 79 -12.42 -4.44 -11.29
C LYS A 79 -11.96 -5.84 -11.61
N TRP A 80 -11.60 -6.64 -10.61
CA TRP A 80 -10.97 -7.95 -10.80
C TRP A 80 -11.74 -8.87 -11.76
N ARG A 81 -13.06 -8.93 -11.62
CA ARG A 81 -13.93 -9.76 -12.49
C ARG A 81 -14.07 -9.20 -13.91
N SER A 82 -13.90 -7.88 -14.08
CA SER A 82 -13.99 -7.21 -15.38
C SER A 82 -12.70 -7.34 -16.20
N LEU A 83 -11.58 -7.73 -15.58
CA LEU A 83 -10.28 -7.85 -16.26
C LEU A 83 -10.28 -8.88 -17.40
N SER A 84 -11.16 -9.88 -17.35
CA SER A 84 -11.28 -10.93 -18.37
C SER A 84 -9.95 -11.65 -18.62
N PHE A 85 -9.47 -12.37 -17.60
CA PHE A 85 -8.22 -13.11 -17.66
C PHE A 85 -8.26 -14.23 -18.72
N ASP A 86 -7.25 -14.28 -19.57
CA ASP A 86 -7.05 -15.36 -20.53
C ASP A 86 -6.39 -16.61 -19.89
N ALA A 87 -6.11 -17.63 -20.70
CA ALA A 87 -5.48 -18.87 -20.22
C ALA A 87 -4.04 -18.68 -19.70
N ALA A 88 -3.37 -17.59 -20.09
CA ALA A 88 -2.04 -17.23 -19.59
C ALA A 88 -2.12 -16.37 -18.32
N GLY A 89 -3.32 -16.02 -17.85
CA GLY A 89 -3.53 -15.18 -16.67
C GLY A 89 -3.41 -13.69 -16.95
N VAL A 90 -3.44 -13.26 -18.23
CA VAL A 90 -3.37 -11.85 -18.63
C VAL A 90 -4.78 -11.28 -18.69
N GLY A 91 -5.04 -10.21 -17.94
CA GLY A 91 -6.30 -9.48 -17.98
C GLY A 91 -6.38 -8.56 -19.19
N ALA A 92 -7.13 -8.96 -20.22
CA ALA A 92 -7.24 -8.20 -21.47
C ALA A 92 -7.84 -6.80 -21.29
N ALA A 93 -8.70 -6.60 -20.29
CA ALA A 93 -9.33 -5.31 -20.00
C ALA A 93 -8.55 -4.44 -18.99
N PHE A 94 -7.32 -4.80 -18.63
CA PHE A 94 -6.53 -4.10 -17.60
C PHE A 94 -6.35 -2.61 -17.92
N GLU A 95 -6.08 -2.26 -19.17
CA GLU A 95 -5.92 -0.87 -19.58
C GLU A 95 -7.22 -0.06 -19.40
N ALA A 96 -8.34 -0.58 -19.91
CA ALA A 96 -9.64 0.08 -19.86
C ALA A 96 -10.18 0.19 -18.43
N GLU A 97 -10.00 -0.85 -17.62
CA GLU A 97 -10.62 -0.96 -16.30
C GLU A 97 -9.74 -0.42 -15.16
N VAL A 98 -8.41 -0.38 -15.33
CA VAL A 98 -7.47 0.02 -14.27
C VAL A 98 -6.63 1.22 -14.69
N VAL A 99 -5.94 1.16 -15.85
CA VAL A 99 -5.04 2.24 -16.28
C VAL A 99 -5.82 3.53 -16.54
N ALA A 100 -6.87 3.48 -17.35
CA ALA A 100 -7.62 4.66 -17.72
C ALA A 100 -8.28 5.37 -16.52
N PRO A 101 -8.96 4.68 -15.59
CA PRO A 101 -9.55 5.36 -14.41
C PRO A 101 -8.50 5.92 -13.44
N VAL A 102 -7.36 5.25 -13.26
CA VAL A 102 -6.26 5.76 -12.41
C VAL A 102 -5.66 7.03 -13.00
N ARG A 103 -5.41 7.05 -14.32
CA ARG A 103 -4.94 8.26 -15.02
C ARG A 103 -5.99 9.37 -14.96
N ALA A 104 -7.27 9.06 -15.14
CA ALA A 104 -8.35 10.02 -15.02
C ALA A 104 -8.44 10.66 -13.62
N LEU A 105 -8.12 9.90 -12.57
CA LEU A 105 -7.98 10.44 -11.21
C LEU A 105 -6.73 11.32 -11.07
N ALA A 106 -5.59 10.86 -11.60
CA ALA A 106 -4.32 11.60 -11.58
C ALA A 106 -4.38 12.95 -12.30
N SER A 107 -5.28 13.09 -13.27
CA SER A 107 -5.58 14.34 -13.96
C SER A 107 -6.44 15.32 -13.16
N ARG A 108 -6.78 15.02 -11.90
CA ARG A 108 -7.61 15.87 -11.03
C ARG A 108 -6.89 16.23 -9.75
N THR A 109 -6.95 17.50 -9.36
CA THR A 109 -6.49 17.91 -8.02
C THR A 109 -7.58 17.61 -7.01
N ILE A 110 -7.26 16.80 -6.00
CA ILE A 110 -8.04 16.71 -4.78
C ILE A 110 -7.54 17.86 -3.89
N ASP A 111 -8.30 18.94 -3.80
CA ASP A 111 -7.90 20.19 -3.13
C ASP A 111 -7.77 19.99 -1.62
N LEU A 112 -6.59 19.53 -1.21
CA LEU A 112 -6.23 19.27 0.19
C LEU A 112 -6.39 20.55 1.05
N PRO A 113 -5.94 21.75 0.64
CA PRO A 113 -6.23 22.99 1.36
C PRO A 113 -7.72 23.25 1.59
N ALA A 114 -8.58 23.15 0.58
CA ALA A 114 -10.02 23.32 0.76
C ALA A 114 -10.65 22.20 1.61
N ILE A 115 -10.08 20.99 1.57
CA ILE A 115 -10.47 19.86 2.42
C ILE A 115 -10.10 20.10 3.88
N VAL A 116 -8.91 20.62 4.12
CA VAL A 116 -8.37 20.98 5.44
C VAL A 116 -9.13 22.17 6.03
N LEU A 117 -9.37 23.22 5.24
CA LEU A 117 -10.19 24.36 5.65
C LEU A 117 -11.64 23.94 5.93
N GLY A 118 -12.13 22.95 5.19
CA GLY A 118 -13.41 22.28 5.41
C GLY A 118 -13.45 21.34 6.62
N MET A 119 -12.38 21.22 7.44
CA MET A 119 -12.41 20.41 8.68
C MET A 119 -13.40 20.91 9.73
N LEU A 120 -13.86 22.17 9.61
CA LEU A 120 -14.94 22.72 10.43
C LEU A 120 -16.32 22.15 10.08
N LEU A 121 -16.44 21.39 8.98
CA LEU A 121 -17.67 20.70 8.57
C LEU A 121 -17.74 19.27 9.12
N PRO A 122 -18.95 18.70 9.30
CA PRO A 122 -19.12 17.33 9.82
C PRO A 122 -18.34 16.29 9.00
N GLY A 123 -17.54 15.45 9.69
CA GLY A 123 -16.79 14.34 9.09
C GLY A 123 -15.31 14.60 8.77
N GLY A 124 -14.85 15.85 8.82
CA GLY A 124 -13.42 16.19 8.70
C GLY A 124 -12.79 15.93 7.31
N ALA A 125 -11.47 16.07 7.24
CA ALA A 125 -10.72 15.99 5.98
C ALA A 125 -10.81 14.61 5.31
N SER A 126 -10.72 13.53 6.11
CA SER A 126 -10.81 12.15 5.60
C SER A 126 -12.16 11.86 4.93
N ALA A 127 -13.29 12.35 5.47
CA ALA A 127 -14.60 12.14 4.86
C ALA A 127 -14.72 12.82 3.48
N ARG A 128 -14.09 13.99 3.31
CA ARG A 128 -14.07 14.69 2.01
C ARG A 128 -13.21 13.95 0.98
N ILE A 129 -12.07 13.40 1.40
CA ILE A 129 -11.27 12.50 0.55
C ILE A 129 -12.08 11.26 0.16
N ALA A 130 -12.77 10.63 1.12
CA ALA A 130 -13.65 9.50 0.84
C ALA A 130 -14.76 9.88 -0.16
N ALA A 131 -15.33 11.08 -0.08
CA ALA A 131 -16.31 11.56 -1.05
C ALA A 131 -15.71 11.74 -2.46
N ALA A 132 -14.47 12.24 -2.57
CA ALA A 132 -13.76 12.34 -3.84
C ALA A 132 -13.47 10.95 -4.45
N TYR A 133 -12.94 10.03 -3.64
CA TYR A 133 -12.68 8.65 -4.07
C TYR A 133 -13.97 7.90 -4.46
N ARG A 134 -15.07 8.12 -3.73
CA ARG A 134 -16.40 7.60 -4.08
C ARG A 134 -16.87 8.15 -5.43
N ARG A 135 -16.70 9.46 -5.67
CA ARG A 135 -17.17 10.11 -6.90
C ARG A 135 -16.37 9.67 -8.13
N HIS A 136 -15.07 9.50 -7.99
CA HIS A 136 -14.16 9.37 -9.14
C HIS A 136 -13.62 7.96 -9.37
N VAL A 137 -13.69 7.05 -8.39
CA VAL A 137 -13.02 5.74 -8.48
C VAL A 137 -13.94 4.61 -8.06
N PHE A 138 -14.44 4.62 -6.83
CA PHE A 138 -15.03 3.42 -6.21
C PHE A 138 -16.55 3.35 -6.28
N GLY A 139 -17.24 4.44 -6.62
CA GLY A 139 -18.69 4.52 -6.49
C GLY A 139 -19.14 4.12 -5.09
N ARG A 140 -20.28 3.43 -5.00
CA ARG A 140 -20.84 2.94 -3.71
C ARG A 140 -20.32 1.56 -3.30
N ALA A 141 -19.28 1.05 -3.96
CA ALA A 141 -18.75 -0.27 -3.67
C ALA A 141 -18.23 -0.36 -2.22
N THR A 142 -18.40 -1.53 -1.62
CA THR A 142 -17.88 -1.88 -0.30
C THR A 142 -16.70 -2.83 -0.43
N VAL A 143 -15.98 -3.09 0.65
CA VAL A 143 -14.90 -4.10 0.67
C VAL A 143 -15.38 -5.50 0.27
N GLN A 144 -16.69 -5.77 0.28
CA GLN A 144 -17.29 -7.02 -0.22
C GLN A 144 -17.22 -7.16 -1.75
N ALA A 145 -17.01 -6.07 -2.48
CA ALA A 145 -16.86 -6.09 -3.95
C ALA A 145 -15.48 -6.60 -4.41
N LEU A 146 -14.53 -6.74 -3.49
CA LEU A 146 -13.21 -7.32 -3.78
C LEU A 146 -13.33 -8.82 -4.10
N PRO A 147 -12.38 -9.43 -4.82
CA PRO A 147 -12.37 -10.86 -5.04
C PRO A 147 -12.02 -11.61 -3.74
N ASP A 148 -12.35 -12.90 -3.71
CA ASP A 148 -11.94 -13.79 -2.61
C ASP A 148 -10.46 -14.16 -2.70
N SER A 149 -9.92 -14.26 -3.92
CA SER A 149 -8.51 -14.47 -4.24
C SER A 149 -8.08 -13.64 -5.47
N PRO A 150 -6.92 -12.96 -5.44
CA PRO A 150 -6.03 -12.76 -4.29
C PRO A 150 -6.73 -12.00 -3.17
N ARG A 151 -6.24 -12.16 -1.94
CA ARG A 151 -6.74 -11.37 -0.81
C ARG A 151 -6.19 -9.94 -0.88
N PHE A 152 -7.06 -8.98 -1.15
CA PHE A 152 -6.73 -7.56 -1.03
C PHE A 152 -6.80 -7.11 0.43
N VAL A 153 -5.76 -6.40 0.88
CA VAL A 153 -5.64 -5.87 2.23
C VAL A 153 -5.33 -4.37 2.16
N ILE A 154 -6.29 -3.54 2.55
CA ILE A 154 -6.11 -2.10 2.66
C ILE A 154 -5.76 -1.80 4.12
N ASN A 155 -4.53 -1.32 4.37
CA ASN A 155 -4.01 -1.11 5.70
C ASN A 155 -4.23 0.33 6.18
N ALA A 156 -4.69 0.48 7.42
CA ALA A 156 -4.71 1.72 8.17
C ALA A 156 -4.10 1.48 9.56
N THR A 157 -3.81 2.54 10.30
CA THR A 157 -3.30 2.46 11.67
C THR A 157 -4.38 2.88 12.64
N ASP A 158 -4.72 2.05 13.62
CA ASP A 158 -5.64 2.43 14.70
C ASP A 158 -4.88 3.26 15.74
N LEU A 159 -5.28 4.53 15.89
CA LEU A 159 -4.64 5.47 16.81
C LEU A 159 -4.92 5.14 18.29
N GLN A 160 -5.97 4.38 18.57
CA GLN A 160 -6.37 4.06 19.94
C GLN A 160 -5.64 2.82 20.45
N SER A 161 -5.51 1.79 19.61
CA SER A 161 -4.84 0.55 19.96
C SER A 161 -3.36 0.52 19.57
N GLY A 162 -2.92 1.41 18.69
CA GLY A 162 -1.52 1.54 18.25
C GLY A 162 -1.08 0.47 17.26
N VAL A 163 -2.00 -0.25 16.62
CA VAL A 163 -1.68 -1.37 15.72
C VAL A 163 -2.42 -1.28 14.38
N LEU A 164 -2.14 -2.19 13.45
CA LEU A 164 -2.78 -2.20 12.13
C LEU A 164 -4.26 -2.55 12.20
N TRP A 165 -5.06 -1.67 11.60
CA TRP A 165 -6.40 -1.99 11.15
C TRP A 165 -6.36 -2.45 9.70
N ARG A 166 -6.96 -3.61 9.42
CA ARG A 166 -6.96 -4.21 8.08
C ARG A 166 -8.38 -4.27 7.55
N PHE A 167 -8.61 -3.66 6.38
CA PHE A 167 -9.85 -3.83 5.63
C PHE A 167 -9.68 -4.91 4.56
N MET A 168 -10.48 -5.97 4.64
CA MET A 168 -10.51 -7.08 3.68
C MET A 168 -11.95 -7.52 3.46
N LYS A 169 -12.20 -8.28 2.38
CA LYS A 169 -13.53 -8.86 2.15
C LYS A 169 -14.02 -9.76 3.28
N PRO A 170 -13.22 -10.73 3.80
CA PRO A 170 -13.71 -11.60 4.88
C PRO A 170 -13.98 -10.85 6.18
N TYR A 171 -13.18 -9.83 6.49
CA TYR A 171 -13.32 -9.05 7.72
C TYR A 171 -12.62 -7.69 7.68
N SER A 172 -13.06 -6.79 8.57
CA SER A 172 -12.27 -5.64 9.02
C SER A 172 -11.81 -5.87 10.45
N ARG A 173 -10.51 -5.68 10.74
CA ARG A 173 -9.97 -6.10 12.04
C ARG A 173 -8.74 -5.33 12.49
N ASP A 174 -8.70 -5.10 13.79
CA ASP A 174 -7.51 -5.00 14.65
C ASP A 174 -7.47 -6.25 15.57
N TYR A 175 -6.30 -6.87 15.79
CA TYR A 175 -6.19 -8.04 16.66
C TYR A 175 -6.48 -7.76 18.15
N ARG A 176 -6.27 -6.54 18.64
CA ARG A 176 -6.55 -6.15 20.03
C ARG A 176 -8.03 -5.94 20.28
N VAL A 177 -8.69 -5.24 19.36
CA VAL A 177 -10.12 -4.87 19.46
C VAL A 177 -11.05 -5.99 19.00
N GLY A 178 -10.72 -6.67 17.91
CA GLY A 178 -11.51 -7.78 17.38
C GLY A 178 -11.87 -7.65 15.91
N GLU A 179 -12.57 -8.68 15.43
CA GLU A 179 -12.92 -8.89 14.05
C GLU A 179 -14.38 -8.53 13.76
N ILE A 180 -14.61 -7.71 12.74
CA ILE A 180 -15.92 -7.47 12.14
C ILE A 180 -16.02 -8.32 10.87
N PRO A 181 -16.72 -9.47 10.90
CA PRO A 181 -16.89 -10.32 9.72
C PRO A 181 -17.77 -9.63 8.68
N HIS A 182 -17.54 -9.93 7.40
CA HIS A 182 -18.36 -9.44 6.28
C HIS A 182 -18.62 -7.91 6.28
N SER A 183 -17.64 -7.14 6.74
CA SER A 183 -17.72 -5.69 6.86
C SER A 183 -18.24 -5.02 5.58
N THR A 184 -19.24 -4.14 5.71
CA THR A 184 -19.83 -3.40 4.60
C THR A 184 -19.23 -2.01 4.42
N VAL A 185 -18.05 -1.76 4.99
CA VAL A 185 -17.34 -0.49 4.84
C VAL A 185 -17.14 -0.17 3.36
N GLN A 186 -17.50 1.05 2.96
CA GLN A 186 -17.28 1.54 1.59
C GLN A 186 -15.78 1.53 1.25
N LEU A 187 -15.42 1.01 0.08
CA LEU A 187 -14.05 0.98 -0.43
C LEU A 187 -13.41 2.37 -0.38
N ALA A 188 -14.15 3.39 -0.81
CA ALA A 188 -13.74 4.79 -0.73
C ALA A 188 -13.36 5.25 0.69
N ARG A 189 -14.08 4.80 1.73
CA ARG A 189 -13.75 5.12 3.13
C ARG A 189 -12.55 4.34 3.63
N ALA A 190 -12.43 3.05 3.28
CA ALA A 190 -11.26 2.25 3.63
C ALA A 190 -9.97 2.83 3.03
N VAL A 191 -10.00 3.18 1.75
CA VAL A 191 -8.85 3.81 1.05
C VAL A 191 -8.57 5.21 1.60
N ALA A 192 -9.59 6.00 1.93
CA ALA A 192 -9.40 7.32 2.56
C ALA A 192 -8.78 7.22 3.96
N ALA A 193 -9.17 6.21 4.76
CA ALA A 193 -8.54 5.94 6.06
C ALA A 193 -7.08 5.51 5.89
N SER A 194 -6.81 4.62 4.93
CA SER A 194 -5.46 4.20 4.56
C SER A 194 -4.58 5.36 4.09
N SER A 195 -5.17 6.44 3.58
CA SER A 195 -4.50 7.65 3.07
C SER A 195 -4.57 8.87 4.02
N ALA A 196 -5.08 8.70 5.24
CA ALA A 196 -5.35 9.79 6.17
C ALA A 196 -4.07 10.26 6.87
N PHE A 197 -3.09 10.77 6.10
CA PHE A 197 -1.77 11.13 6.63
C PHE A 197 -1.86 12.34 7.59
N PRO A 198 -1.25 12.26 8.79
CA PRO A 198 -1.21 13.37 9.74
C PRO A 198 -0.45 14.61 9.24
N PRO A 199 -0.65 15.79 9.85
CA PRO A 199 -1.73 16.12 10.78
C PRO A 199 -3.04 16.51 10.04
N PHE A 200 -3.01 16.61 8.72
CA PHE A 200 -4.05 17.32 7.96
C PHE A 200 -5.21 16.44 7.51
N LEU A 201 -4.98 15.15 7.25
CA LEU A 201 -6.00 14.24 6.70
C LEU A 201 -6.50 13.23 7.73
N SER A 202 -5.76 13.12 8.83
CA SER A 202 -6.08 12.32 10.01
C SER A 202 -7.01 13.09 10.96
N PRO A 203 -7.87 12.42 11.74
CA PRO A 203 -8.18 11.00 11.68
C PRO A 203 -9.38 10.67 10.78
N ALA A 204 -9.45 9.41 10.34
CA ALA A 204 -10.63 8.79 9.77
C ALA A 204 -11.44 8.09 10.88
N ARG A 205 -12.67 8.53 11.13
CA ARG A 205 -13.53 7.97 12.19
C ARG A 205 -14.55 6.99 11.61
N PHE A 206 -14.75 5.88 12.31
CA PHE A 206 -15.75 4.86 12.01
C PHE A 206 -16.57 4.56 13.26
N THR A 207 -17.88 4.45 13.06
CA THR A 207 -18.82 4.06 14.11
C THR A 207 -19.33 2.67 13.79
N PHE A 208 -19.17 1.75 14.73
CA PHE A 208 -19.64 0.37 14.66
C PHE A 208 -20.50 0.08 15.89
N ARG A 209 -21.28 -1.00 15.82
CA ARG A 209 -22.02 -1.54 16.97
C ARG A 209 -21.16 -2.63 17.59
N GLU A 210 -21.23 -2.80 18.91
CA GLU A 210 -20.50 -3.91 19.57
C GLU A 210 -20.93 -5.27 19.01
N ALA A 211 -22.20 -5.41 18.63
CA ALA A 211 -22.76 -6.60 17.98
C ALA A 211 -22.20 -6.87 16.56
N ASP A 212 -21.53 -5.91 15.93
CA ASP A 212 -20.89 -6.12 14.63
C ASP A 212 -19.62 -6.98 14.78
N TYR A 213 -19.05 -7.09 15.98
CA TYR A 213 -17.83 -7.85 16.24
C TYR A 213 -18.12 -9.30 16.59
N THR A 214 -17.29 -10.21 16.09
CA THR A 214 -17.27 -11.60 16.56
C THR A 214 -16.86 -11.62 18.04
N ARG A 215 -17.72 -12.13 18.93
CA ARG A 215 -17.46 -12.20 20.37
C ARG A 215 -16.17 -12.97 20.68
N GLY A 216 -15.30 -12.39 21.50
CA GLY A 216 -14.03 -13.01 21.92
C GLY A 216 -12.94 -13.03 20.85
N SER A 217 -13.09 -12.26 19.76
CA SER A 217 -12.09 -12.19 18.68
C SER A 217 -10.98 -11.16 18.93
N GLY A 218 -11.17 -10.24 19.89
CA GLY A 218 -10.16 -9.29 20.33
C GLY A 218 -9.32 -9.84 21.49
N ALA A 219 -8.05 -9.46 21.55
CA ALA A 219 -7.13 -9.94 22.58
C ALA A 219 -7.37 -9.28 23.95
N ASP A 220 -7.47 -7.95 23.99
CA ASP A 220 -7.45 -7.18 25.23
C ASP A 220 -8.29 -5.89 25.19
N LEU A 221 -8.79 -5.47 24.02
CA LEU A 221 -9.50 -4.20 23.82
C LEU A 221 -10.91 -4.36 23.21
N GLN A 222 -11.56 -5.53 23.33
CA GLN A 222 -12.91 -5.75 22.79
C GLN A 222 -14.01 -5.16 23.70
N TYR A 223 -14.04 -3.84 23.86
CA TYR A 223 -15.06 -3.10 24.61
C TYR A 223 -15.13 -1.63 24.16
N ALA A 224 -16.23 -0.93 24.45
CA ALA A 224 -16.35 0.50 24.17
C ALA A 224 -15.31 1.34 24.94
N PRO A 225 -14.69 2.37 24.34
CA PRO A 225 -15.01 2.92 23.03
C PRO A 225 -14.29 2.27 21.85
N TYR A 226 -13.35 1.35 22.08
CA TYR A 226 -12.54 0.72 21.03
C TYR A 226 -13.39 0.00 19.96
N THR A 227 -14.50 -0.62 20.37
CA THR A 227 -15.44 -1.32 19.48
C THR A 227 -16.51 -0.42 18.86
N THR A 228 -16.72 0.79 19.38
CA THR A 228 -17.85 1.65 18.95
C THR A 228 -17.41 2.89 18.17
N ASN A 229 -16.22 3.42 18.46
CA ASN A 229 -15.65 4.59 17.82
C ASN A 229 -14.21 4.30 17.43
N VAL A 230 -14.00 3.78 16.22
CA VAL A 230 -12.68 3.44 15.71
C VAL A 230 -12.06 4.67 15.06
N VAL A 231 -10.84 5.02 15.48
CA VAL A 231 -10.12 6.23 15.05
C VAL A 231 -8.85 5.81 14.31
N LEU A 232 -8.87 5.93 12.99
CA LEU A 232 -7.79 5.47 12.12
C LEU A 232 -6.98 6.62 11.52
N THR A 233 -5.75 6.34 11.17
CA THR A 233 -4.86 7.20 10.38
C THR A 233 -4.22 6.40 9.26
N ASP A 234 -3.42 7.05 8.42
CA ASP A 234 -2.68 6.41 7.33
C ASP A 234 -1.93 5.15 7.81
N GLY A 235 -1.97 4.09 6.98
CA GLY A 235 -1.31 2.81 7.29
C GLY A 235 0.22 2.94 7.40
N GLY A 236 0.79 3.98 6.78
CA GLY A 236 2.21 4.26 6.79
C GLY A 236 2.77 4.62 8.15
N VAL A 237 1.93 5.11 9.07
CA VAL A 237 2.33 5.37 10.46
C VAL A 237 2.84 4.09 11.15
N TYR A 238 2.25 2.93 10.83
CA TYR A 238 2.70 1.65 11.36
C TYR A 238 3.65 0.91 10.40
N ASP A 239 3.30 0.86 9.11
CA ASP A 239 4.05 0.13 8.09
C ASP A 239 3.77 0.65 6.68
N ASN A 240 4.58 1.60 6.21
CA ASN A 240 4.41 2.21 4.90
C ASN A 240 4.72 1.30 3.71
N LEU A 241 5.44 0.21 3.92
CA LEU A 241 5.69 -0.76 2.87
C LEU A 241 4.54 -1.76 2.74
N GLY A 242 3.59 -1.80 3.69
CA GLY A 242 2.52 -2.80 3.70
C GLY A 242 3.03 -4.24 3.87
N LEU A 243 4.24 -4.39 4.41
CA LEU A 243 4.93 -5.65 4.65
C LEU A 243 4.31 -6.49 5.76
N GLU A 244 3.82 -5.90 6.84
CA GLU A 244 3.48 -6.61 8.08
C GLU A 244 2.51 -7.77 7.82
N THR A 245 1.50 -7.53 6.99
CA THR A 245 0.48 -8.53 6.69
C THR A 245 0.98 -9.61 5.74
N THR A 246 2.01 -9.34 4.94
CA THR A 246 2.59 -10.32 4.00
C THR A 246 3.72 -11.09 4.66
N TRP A 247 4.61 -10.39 5.35
CA TRP A 247 5.80 -10.89 6.03
C TRP A 247 5.52 -11.98 7.04
N LYS A 248 4.43 -11.83 7.81
CA LYS A 248 3.99 -12.79 8.82
C LYS A 248 3.44 -14.10 8.24
N ARG A 249 3.21 -14.16 6.93
CA ARG A 249 2.43 -15.25 6.34
C ARG A 249 3.06 -15.88 5.11
N PHE A 250 3.69 -15.13 4.23
CA PHE A 250 4.11 -15.65 2.92
C PHE A 250 5.63 -15.73 2.81
N ARG A 251 6.08 -16.79 2.13
CA ARG A 251 7.50 -17.04 1.84
C ARG A 251 8.00 -16.09 0.76
N THR A 252 7.18 -15.87 -0.28
CA THR A 252 7.54 -15.04 -1.42
C THR A 252 6.87 -13.67 -1.33
N VAL A 253 7.68 -12.63 -1.19
CA VAL A 253 7.23 -11.25 -1.01
C VAL A 253 7.78 -10.37 -2.14
N LEU A 254 6.88 -9.77 -2.90
CA LEU A 254 7.19 -8.79 -3.93
C LEU A 254 6.87 -7.41 -3.38
N VAL A 255 7.80 -6.46 -3.47
CA VAL A 255 7.63 -5.14 -2.87
C VAL A 255 7.86 -4.04 -3.90
N SER A 256 6.80 -3.30 -4.18
CA SER A 256 6.85 -2.04 -4.90
C SER A 256 6.89 -0.89 -3.91
N ASP A 257 8.02 -0.19 -3.84
CA ASP A 257 8.26 0.91 -2.91
C ASP A 257 8.34 2.25 -3.64
N ALA A 258 7.32 3.07 -3.47
CA ALA A 258 7.24 4.42 -4.00
C ALA A 258 7.28 5.48 -2.89
N ALA A 259 7.76 5.11 -1.70
CA ALA A 259 7.92 6.03 -0.59
C ALA A 259 8.88 7.17 -0.96
N GLY A 260 8.52 8.39 -0.57
CA GLY A 260 9.45 9.52 -0.69
C GLY A 260 10.63 9.35 0.26
N LYS A 261 11.84 9.62 -0.21
CA LYS A 261 13.00 9.76 0.67
C LYS A 261 12.93 11.14 1.35
N ALA A 262 13.22 11.16 2.65
CA ALA A 262 13.41 12.43 3.36
C ALA A 262 14.58 13.19 2.72
N GLN A 263 14.29 14.35 2.14
CA GLN A 263 15.30 15.15 1.47
C GLN A 263 16.06 16.04 2.47
N PRO A 264 17.33 16.36 2.21
CA PRO A 264 18.03 17.43 2.92
C PRO A 264 17.28 18.77 2.75
N ARG A 265 17.23 19.59 3.81
CA ARG A 265 16.64 20.93 3.76
C ARG A 265 17.69 21.94 4.24
N ALA A 266 18.09 22.86 3.37
CA ALA A 266 19.07 23.89 3.71
C ALA A 266 18.55 24.89 4.77
N LYS A 267 17.24 25.13 4.79
CA LYS A 267 16.57 25.96 5.80
C LYS A 267 15.41 25.18 6.41
N LEU A 268 15.29 25.24 7.73
CA LEU A 268 14.16 24.69 8.47
C LEU A 268 13.28 25.84 8.95
N LYS A 269 11.96 25.61 8.95
CA LYS A 269 11.02 26.54 9.57
C LYS A 269 11.17 26.42 11.10
N GLY A 270 11.22 27.55 11.80
CA GLY A 270 11.41 27.59 13.25
C GLY A 270 10.17 27.28 14.09
N ASN A 271 8.98 27.17 13.49
CA ASN A 271 7.76 26.87 14.24
C ASN A 271 7.64 25.37 14.58
N TRP A 272 7.09 25.10 15.76
CA TRP A 272 6.95 23.75 16.32
C TRP A 272 6.18 22.80 15.38
N ILE A 273 5.12 23.26 14.70
CA ILE A 273 4.30 22.42 13.79
C ILE A 273 5.16 21.88 12.65
N SER A 274 5.93 22.77 11.99
CA SER A 274 6.79 22.39 10.87
C SER A 274 7.94 21.47 11.33
N GLN A 275 8.41 21.65 12.56
CA GLN A 275 9.42 20.78 13.16
C GLN A 275 8.84 19.39 13.48
N SER A 276 7.64 19.30 14.06
CA SER A 276 6.95 18.02 14.31
C SER A 276 6.74 17.22 13.03
N ILE A 277 6.27 17.86 11.95
CA ILE A 277 6.13 17.22 10.63
C ILE A 277 7.48 16.71 10.12
N ARG A 278 8.57 17.48 10.32
CA ARG A 278 9.90 17.06 9.91
C ARG A 278 10.41 15.88 10.75
N VAL A 279 10.14 15.85 12.05
CA VAL A 279 10.49 14.73 12.93
C VAL A 279 9.75 13.47 12.49
N GLU A 280 8.44 13.56 12.27
CA GLU A 280 7.62 12.45 11.75
C GLU A 280 8.17 11.93 10.42
N GLU A 281 8.49 12.81 9.47
CA GLU A 281 9.10 12.46 8.17
C GLU A 281 10.41 11.66 8.36
N LEU A 282 11.27 12.08 9.29
CA LEU A 282 12.56 11.43 9.54
C LEU A 282 12.41 10.07 10.24
N VAL A 283 11.55 9.97 11.25
CA VAL A 283 11.26 8.71 11.95
C VAL A 283 10.70 7.70 10.95
N HIS A 284 9.72 8.12 10.16
CA HIS A 284 9.09 7.30 9.13
C HIS A 284 10.10 6.81 8.07
N ALA A 285 10.97 7.71 7.58
CA ALA A 285 12.02 7.33 6.63
C ALA A 285 13.01 6.30 7.20
N GLN A 286 13.34 6.40 8.50
CA GLN A 286 14.23 5.43 9.14
C GLN A 286 13.57 4.07 9.36
N VAL A 287 12.31 4.04 9.81
CA VAL A 287 11.57 2.77 9.92
C VAL A 287 11.48 2.07 8.56
N GLY A 288 11.16 2.81 7.50
CA GLY A 288 11.16 2.27 6.13
C GLY A 288 12.53 1.72 5.71
N THR A 289 13.61 2.44 6.03
CA THR A 289 14.99 2.01 5.73
C THR A 289 15.35 0.72 6.48
N LEU A 290 14.98 0.61 7.77
CA LEU A 290 15.22 -0.58 8.57
C LEU A 290 14.43 -1.79 8.05
N ARG A 291 13.13 -1.63 7.78
CA ARG A 291 12.29 -2.70 7.18
C ARG A 291 12.84 -3.15 5.83
N LYS A 292 13.31 -2.22 5.00
CA LYS A 292 13.97 -2.55 3.72
C LYS A 292 15.25 -3.36 3.94
N ARG A 293 16.13 -2.97 4.87
CA ARG A 293 17.35 -3.73 5.16
C ARG A 293 17.03 -5.15 5.62
N GLN A 294 16.04 -5.30 6.51
CA GLN A 294 15.57 -6.61 6.96
C GLN A 294 15.05 -7.47 5.81
N LEU A 295 14.22 -6.89 4.94
CA LEU A 295 13.68 -7.55 3.75
C LEU A 295 14.78 -8.02 2.78
N ILE A 296 15.74 -7.16 2.47
CA ILE A 296 16.82 -7.51 1.54
C ILE A 296 17.77 -8.54 2.18
N ALA A 297 18.07 -8.42 3.47
CA ALA A 297 18.89 -9.40 4.18
C ALA A 297 18.23 -10.79 4.18
N SER A 298 16.90 -10.87 4.37
CA SER A 298 16.19 -12.15 4.37
C SER A 298 16.16 -12.82 2.99
N TYR A 299 16.24 -12.05 1.90
CA TYR A 299 16.45 -12.62 0.57
C TYR A 299 17.86 -13.20 0.42
N GLY A 300 18.87 -12.51 0.96
CA GLY A 300 20.26 -12.98 0.93
C GLY A 300 20.50 -14.25 1.76
N THR A 301 19.76 -14.43 2.86
CA THR A 301 19.81 -15.64 3.70
C THR A 301 18.79 -16.72 3.30
N ASN A 302 17.99 -16.48 2.24
CA ASN A 302 16.92 -17.36 1.78
C ASN A 302 15.83 -17.66 2.83
N GLU A 303 15.71 -16.82 3.87
CA GLU A 303 14.59 -16.84 4.83
C GLU A 303 13.27 -16.37 4.17
N ARG A 304 13.39 -15.55 3.14
CA ARG A 304 12.31 -15.13 2.24
C ARG A 304 12.79 -15.17 0.81
N GLN A 305 11.84 -15.23 -0.12
CA GLN A 305 12.08 -15.12 -1.56
C GLN A 305 11.35 -13.89 -2.10
N GLY A 306 11.73 -13.44 -3.29
CA GLY A 306 10.98 -12.44 -4.03
C GLY A 306 11.85 -11.34 -4.60
N ALA A 307 11.24 -10.18 -4.84
CA ALA A 307 11.88 -9.05 -5.48
C ALA A 307 11.46 -7.75 -4.82
N TYR A 308 12.37 -6.79 -4.79
CA TYR A 308 12.12 -5.43 -4.36
C TYR A 308 12.45 -4.48 -5.50
N TRP A 309 11.59 -3.51 -5.75
CA TRP A 309 11.86 -2.38 -6.61
C TRP A 309 11.36 -1.09 -5.97
N GLY A 310 12.15 -0.03 -6.14
CA GLY A 310 11.91 1.24 -5.50
C GLY A 310 11.94 2.38 -6.49
N ILE A 311 11.07 3.39 -6.32
CA ILE A 311 11.03 4.56 -7.20
C ILE A 311 12.37 5.32 -7.22
N ALA A 312 13.15 5.21 -6.15
CA ALA A 312 14.45 5.85 -5.99
C ALA A 312 15.62 4.85 -6.08
N SER A 313 15.41 3.69 -6.70
CA SER A 313 16.44 2.71 -7.02
C SER A 313 17.03 3.00 -8.40
N ASP A 314 18.30 2.63 -8.60
CA ASP A 314 18.91 2.59 -9.92
C ASP A 314 18.64 1.23 -10.57
N ILE A 315 18.10 1.23 -11.79
CA ILE A 315 17.81 0.00 -12.55
C ILE A 315 19.09 -0.76 -12.92
N ALA A 316 20.23 -0.06 -13.04
CA ALA A 316 21.52 -0.68 -13.35
C ALA A 316 21.97 -1.66 -12.25
N ASN A 317 21.51 -1.48 -11.01
CA ASN A 317 21.84 -2.37 -9.88
C ASN A 317 21.30 -3.80 -10.07
N TYR A 318 20.31 -4.02 -10.95
CA TYR A 318 19.84 -5.37 -11.28
C TYR A 318 20.81 -6.12 -12.22
N ALA A 319 21.78 -5.42 -12.82
CA ALA A 319 22.81 -5.98 -13.68
C ALA A 319 22.25 -6.86 -14.82
N LEU A 320 21.17 -6.38 -15.46
CA LEU A 320 20.59 -6.97 -16.66
C LEU A 320 21.07 -6.19 -17.87
N THR A 321 21.66 -6.87 -18.85
CA THR A 321 22.16 -6.25 -20.10
C THR A 321 21.05 -5.82 -21.04
N ASP A 322 19.83 -6.32 -20.81
CA ASP A 322 18.63 -6.10 -21.62
C ASP A 322 17.50 -5.49 -20.78
N ALA A 323 17.82 -4.71 -19.75
CA ALA A 323 16.85 -3.88 -19.04
C ALA A 323 16.33 -2.76 -19.95
N LEU A 324 15.08 -2.36 -19.74
CA LEU A 324 14.52 -1.19 -20.41
C LEU A 324 15.31 0.09 -20.03
N PRO A 325 15.53 1.02 -20.97
CA PRO A 325 16.35 2.20 -20.73
C PRO A 325 15.63 3.16 -19.78
N CYS A 326 16.08 3.21 -18.52
CA CYS A 326 15.58 4.13 -17.50
C CYS A 326 16.75 4.93 -16.90
N PRO A 327 17.21 6.03 -17.55
CA PRO A 327 18.35 6.81 -17.09
C PRO A 327 18.19 7.32 -15.64
N LEU A 328 19.26 7.23 -14.84
CA LEU A 328 19.20 7.52 -13.40
C LEU A 328 18.82 8.97 -13.09
N ASP A 329 19.25 9.92 -13.91
CA ASP A 329 18.92 11.34 -13.79
C ASP A 329 17.42 11.58 -13.96
N GLN A 330 16.80 10.95 -14.96
CA GLN A 330 15.37 11.04 -15.26
C GLN A 330 14.51 10.35 -14.19
N THR A 331 14.88 9.14 -13.77
CA THR A 331 14.17 8.43 -12.69
C THR A 331 14.29 9.16 -11.35
N THR A 332 15.44 9.79 -11.09
CA THR A 332 15.66 10.61 -9.89
C THR A 332 14.79 11.86 -9.89
N GLU A 333 14.55 12.49 -11.05
CA GLU A 333 13.59 13.59 -11.20
C GLU A 333 12.18 13.14 -10.80
N LEU A 334 11.71 12.01 -11.35
CA LEU A 334 10.41 11.44 -11.03
C LEU A 334 10.28 11.09 -9.54
N ALA A 335 11.33 10.53 -8.94
CA ALA A 335 11.38 10.19 -7.52
C ALA A 335 11.33 11.42 -6.58
N LYS A 336 11.65 12.62 -7.09
CA LYS A 336 11.57 13.89 -6.34
C LYS A 336 10.20 14.56 -6.41
N ILE A 337 9.29 14.09 -7.28
CA ILE A 337 7.92 14.62 -7.37
C ILE A 337 7.28 14.57 -5.96
N PRO A 338 6.73 15.68 -5.44
CA PRO A 338 6.18 15.70 -4.08
C PRO A 338 5.02 14.74 -3.86
N THR A 339 4.98 14.11 -2.67
CA THR A 339 3.85 13.29 -2.19
C THR A 339 2.59 14.15 -2.00
N ARG A 340 1.71 14.18 -3.00
CA ARG A 340 0.45 14.95 -2.99
C ARG A 340 -0.64 14.27 -3.83
N LEU A 341 -1.90 14.64 -3.59
CA LEU A 341 -3.07 14.30 -4.44
C LEU A 341 -3.39 15.47 -5.39
N LYS A 342 -2.36 16.00 -6.05
CA LYS A 342 -2.46 17.12 -6.99
C LYS A 342 -2.41 16.59 -8.42
N GLN A 343 -3.15 17.22 -9.33
CA GLN A 343 -3.10 16.93 -10.75
C GLN A 343 -1.65 16.84 -11.25
N LEU A 344 -1.38 15.81 -12.05
CA LEU A 344 -0.12 15.61 -12.76
C LEU A 344 -0.37 15.69 -14.27
N ASP A 345 0.56 16.32 -14.99
CA ASP A 345 0.50 16.41 -16.45
C ASP A 345 0.56 15.02 -17.09
N ALA A 346 -0.13 14.82 -18.21
CA ALA A 346 -0.23 13.52 -18.87
C ALA A 346 1.14 12.89 -19.17
N GLY A 347 2.10 13.70 -19.62
CA GLY A 347 3.47 13.24 -19.87
C GLY A 347 4.23 12.80 -18.61
N VAL A 348 3.97 13.45 -17.47
CA VAL A 348 4.53 13.02 -16.18
C VAL A 348 3.87 11.72 -15.71
N GLN A 349 2.57 11.56 -15.96
CA GLN A 349 1.88 10.31 -15.64
C GLN A 349 2.46 9.13 -16.43
N GLU A 350 2.69 9.31 -17.74
CA GLU A 350 3.28 8.28 -18.62
C GLU A 350 4.67 7.88 -18.14
N ARG A 351 5.56 8.86 -17.89
CA ARG A 351 6.92 8.60 -17.37
C ARG A 351 6.92 7.84 -16.04
N LEU A 352 6.00 8.17 -15.12
CA LEU A 352 5.88 7.45 -13.85
C LEU A 352 5.40 6.00 -14.02
N ILE A 353 4.48 5.75 -14.94
CA ILE A 353 4.00 4.41 -15.27
C ILE A 353 5.11 3.61 -15.94
N ASP A 354 5.77 4.17 -16.95
CA ASP A 354 6.90 3.54 -17.64
C ASP A 354 8.05 3.21 -16.68
N TRP A 355 8.32 4.11 -15.72
CA TRP A 355 9.32 3.86 -14.70
C TRP A 355 8.96 2.67 -13.80
N GLY A 356 7.74 2.67 -13.27
CA GLY A 356 7.23 1.56 -12.45
C GLY A 356 7.22 0.22 -13.19
N TYR A 357 6.89 0.25 -14.49
CA TYR A 357 6.89 -0.90 -15.38
C TYR A 357 8.31 -1.44 -15.59
N GLY A 358 9.25 -0.58 -16.01
CA GLY A 358 10.61 -0.97 -16.36
C GLY A 358 11.40 -1.52 -15.17
N ILE A 359 11.32 -0.86 -14.01
CA ILE A 359 12.03 -1.34 -12.82
C ILE A 359 11.41 -2.62 -12.24
N CYS A 360 10.10 -2.78 -12.36
CA CYS A 360 9.42 -4.01 -11.95
C CYS A 360 9.87 -5.19 -12.82
N ASP A 361 9.92 -5.01 -14.15
CA ASP A 361 10.44 -6.04 -15.07
C ASP A 361 11.85 -6.47 -14.69
N ALA A 362 12.76 -5.50 -14.49
CA ALA A 362 14.14 -5.78 -14.14
C ALA A 362 14.26 -6.52 -12.79
N ALA A 363 13.52 -6.09 -11.77
CA ALA A 363 13.54 -6.71 -10.46
C ALA A 363 12.99 -8.14 -10.48
N LEU A 364 11.88 -8.37 -11.20
CA LEU A 364 11.27 -9.69 -11.31
C LEU A 364 12.17 -10.66 -12.07
N ARG A 365 12.74 -10.25 -13.21
CA ARG A 365 13.66 -11.11 -13.98
C ARG A 365 14.93 -11.41 -13.20
N LYS A 366 15.46 -10.44 -12.45
CA LYS A 366 16.71 -10.65 -11.70
C LYS A 366 16.54 -11.53 -10.46
N HIS A 367 15.49 -11.29 -9.67
CA HIS A 367 15.40 -11.84 -8.31
C HIS A 367 14.24 -12.79 -8.07
N PHE A 368 13.17 -12.73 -8.88
CA PHE A 368 12.01 -13.58 -8.70
C PHE A 368 12.02 -14.78 -9.64
N ASN A 369 12.09 -14.54 -10.96
CA ASN A 369 12.13 -15.61 -11.95
C ASN A 369 12.86 -15.14 -13.23
N PRO A 370 14.11 -15.59 -13.46
CA PRO A 370 14.88 -15.26 -14.66
C PRO A 370 14.30 -15.78 -15.99
N ALA A 371 13.38 -16.74 -15.95
CA ALA A 371 12.73 -17.28 -17.14
C ALA A 371 11.51 -16.43 -17.59
N LEU A 372 11.17 -15.35 -16.89
CA LEU A 372 10.07 -14.48 -17.29
C LEU A 372 10.36 -13.85 -18.67
N PRO A 373 9.35 -13.77 -19.56
CA PRO A 373 9.53 -13.23 -20.90
C PRO A 373 9.99 -11.77 -20.82
N LYS A 374 11.01 -11.42 -21.61
CA LYS A 374 11.50 -10.04 -21.70
C LYS A 374 10.50 -9.13 -22.42
N THR A 375 10.55 -7.86 -22.10
CA THR A 375 9.87 -6.79 -22.84
C THR A 375 10.91 -5.83 -23.43
N THR A 376 10.66 -5.31 -24.62
CA THR A 376 11.54 -4.33 -25.30
C THR A 376 10.85 -2.98 -25.48
N ARG A 377 9.62 -2.83 -24.98
CA ARG A 377 8.81 -1.63 -25.15
C ARG A 377 8.18 -1.24 -23.82
N PHE A 378 8.15 0.05 -23.58
CA PHE A 378 7.34 0.63 -22.54
C PHE A 378 5.85 0.63 -22.94
N PRO A 379 4.93 0.66 -21.97
CA PRO A 379 3.52 0.93 -22.22
C PRO A 379 3.29 2.21 -23.04
N PHE A 380 4.07 3.27 -22.76
CA PHE A 380 4.00 4.52 -23.52
C PHE A 380 5.27 4.77 -24.33
N GLN A 381 5.11 5.39 -25.52
CA GLN A 381 6.23 5.62 -26.44
C GLN A 381 7.29 6.59 -25.92
N ARG A 382 6.94 7.42 -24.93
CA ARG A 382 7.82 8.44 -24.38
C ARG A 382 8.95 7.85 -23.54
N GLY A 383 8.71 6.71 -22.88
CA GLY A 383 9.61 6.15 -21.90
C GLY A 383 9.70 7.00 -20.63
N VAL A 384 10.75 6.73 -19.86
CA VAL A 384 11.08 7.38 -18.58
C VAL A 384 11.70 8.74 -18.76
#